data_AF-A0A0Q4F576-F1
#
_entry.id   AF-A0A0Q4F576-F1
#
_cell.length_a   1.000
_cell.length_b   1.000
_cell.length_c   1.000
_cell.angle_alpha   90.00
_cell.angle_beta   90.00
_cell.angle_gamma   90.00
#
_symmetry.space_group_name_H-M   'P 1'
#
loop_
_entity.id
_entity.type
_entity.pdbx_description
1 polymer ?
#
loop_
_entity_poly.entity_id
_entity_poly.type
_entity_poly.pdbx_seq_one_letter_code
_entity_poly.pdbx_strand_id
1 'polypeptide(L)'
;MTSTATLVARYDDAKRAAVEQTVRKLMRKQGIAMLILAVLWGLVTLLPVVGVATDGHDVGGAFILSTMFVVPIAIGALGVRQLRRQFHLPEVAVTITPVAVLFPAIERPSPLAPRIRAEEWPREGTSAEILPASGLLRAARVVFTRQDDRKPRRRMVAADNLDVDAQVLLDALRGTHGS
;
A
#
# COMPACT_ATOMS: atom_id res chain seq x y z
N MET A 1 -0.28 2.73 -37.56
CA MET A 1 -0.12 4.13 -37.13
C MET A 1 0.38 4.13 -35.69
N THR A 2 1.63 4.50 -35.45
CA THR A 2 2.19 4.64 -34.10
C THR A 2 1.52 5.84 -33.42
N SER A 3 0.87 5.62 -32.28
CA SER A 3 0.28 6.72 -31.50
C SER A 3 1.42 7.54 -30.87
N THR A 4 1.71 8.70 -31.49
CA THR A 4 2.63 9.73 -31.00
C THR A 4 2.07 10.55 -29.84
N ALA A 5 0.80 10.33 -29.49
CA ALA A 5 0.15 11.05 -28.40
C ALA A 5 0.58 10.47 -27.04
N THR A 6 0.96 11.36 -26.13
CA THR A 6 1.14 11.01 -24.71
C THR A 6 -0.23 10.94 -24.06
N LEU A 7 -0.57 9.80 -23.50
CA LEU A 7 -1.82 9.57 -22.77
C LEU A 7 -1.51 9.58 -21.27
N VAL A 8 -2.17 10.47 -20.53
CA VAL A 8 -2.07 10.54 -19.08
C VAL A 8 -3.40 10.09 -18.50
N ALA A 9 -3.40 9.01 -17.72
CA ALA A 9 -4.55 8.58 -16.95
C ALA A 9 -4.37 9.04 -15.50
N ARG A 10 -5.34 9.80 -15.00
CA ARG A 10 -5.37 10.31 -13.64
C ARG A 10 -6.39 9.53 -12.82
N TYR A 11 -6.20 9.57 -11.51
CA TYR A 11 -7.28 9.15 -10.63
C TYR A 11 -8.34 10.25 -10.58
N ASP A 12 -9.61 9.86 -10.69
CA ASP A 12 -10.74 10.74 -10.46
C ASP A 12 -10.64 11.40 -9.07
N ASP A 13 -10.73 12.73 -9.03
CA ASP A 13 -10.47 13.49 -7.80
C ASP A 13 -11.44 13.16 -6.67
N ALA A 14 -12.71 12.92 -6.99
CA ALA A 14 -13.74 12.61 -6.00
C ALA A 14 -13.52 11.21 -5.41
N LYS A 15 -13.24 10.22 -6.27
CA LYS A 15 -12.92 8.85 -5.85
C LYS A 15 -11.59 8.80 -5.11
N ARG A 16 -10.58 9.57 -5.53
CA ARG A 16 -9.29 9.72 -4.83
C ARG A 16 -9.53 10.22 -3.41
N ALA A 17 -10.25 11.33 -3.24
CA ALA A 17 -10.54 11.89 -1.93
C ALA A 17 -11.31 10.90 -1.03
N ALA A 18 -12.28 10.18 -1.58
CA ALA A 18 -13.04 9.16 -0.84
C ALA A 18 -12.14 7.99 -0.36
N VAL A 19 -11.24 7.51 -1.23
CA VAL A 19 -10.26 6.47 -0.87
C VAL A 19 -9.31 6.96 0.20
N GLU A 20 -8.74 8.15 0.05
CA GLU A 20 -7.84 8.74 1.05
C GLU A 20 -8.52 8.90 2.41
N GLN A 21 -9.77 9.39 2.43
CA GLN A 21 -10.53 9.55 3.67
C GLN A 21 -10.82 8.20 4.33
N THR A 22 -11.22 7.20 3.54
CA THR A 22 -11.52 5.86 4.03
C THR A 22 -10.27 5.19 4.60
N VAL A 23 -9.16 5.22 3.86
CA VAL A 23 -7.88 4.67 4.28
C VAL A 23 -7.37 5.39 5.52
N ARG A 24 -7.45 6.72 5.58
CA ARG A 24 -7.05 7.51 6.76
C ARG A 24 -7.89 7.14 7.99
N LYS A 25 -9.21 6.98 7.85
CA LYS A 25 -10.09 6.55 8.94
C LYS A 25 -9.73 5.14 9.42
N LEU A 26 -9.46 4.22 8.51
CA LEU A 26 -9.07 2.85 8.83
C LEU A 26 -7.69 2.81 9.52
N MET A 27 -6.69 3.51 8.99
CA MET A 27 -5.37 3.64 9.58
C MET A 27 -5.43 4.25 10.98
N ARG A 28 -6.29 5.25 11.20
CA ARG A 28 -6.50 5.83 12.52
C ARG A 28 -7.11 4.84 13.50
N LYS A 29 -8.14 4.09 13.10
CA LYS A 29 -8.74 3.03 13.92
C LYS A 29 -7.72 1.95 14.26
N GLN A 30 -6.92 1.52 13.29
CA GLN A 30 -5.88 0.52 13.49
C GLN A 30 -4.79 1.03 14.45
N GLY A 31 -4.33 2.28 14.30
CA GLY A 31 -3.37 2.89 15.21
C GLY A 31 -3.92 2.99 16.64
N ILE A 32 -5.17 3.41 16.83
CA ILE A 32 -5.84 3.42 18.14
C ILE A 32 -5.93 2.02 18.73
N ALA A 33 -6.32 1.02 17.94
CA ALA A 33 -6.41 -0.36 18.40
C ALA A 33 -5.04 -0.91 18.84
N MET A 34 -3.96 -0.59 18.12
CA MET A 34 -2.59 -0.94 18.53
C MET A 34 -2.21 -0.29 19.86
N LEU A 35 -2.57 0.99 20.07
CA LEU A 35 -2.31 1.67 21.35
C LEU A 35 -3.09 1.01 22.50
N ILE A 36 -4.38 0.72 22.29
CA ILE A 36 -5.19 0.02 23.30
C ILE A 36 -4.56 -1.34 23.63
N LEU A 37 -4.18 -2.11 22.61
CA LEU A 37 -3.54 -3.41 22.80
C LEU A 37 -2.22 -3.29 23.57
N ALA A 38 -1.38 -2.30 23.25
CA ALA A 38 -0.13 -2.06 23.95
C ALA A 38 -0.35 -1.74 25.45
N VAL A 39 -1.36 -0.92 25.76
CA VAL A 39 -1.71 -0.58 27.15
C VAL A 39 -2.24 -1.79 27.91
N LEU A 40 -3.18 -2.53 27.34
CA LEU A 40 -3.74 -3.73 27.95
C LEU A 40 -2.66 -4.78 28.20
N TRP A 41 -1.80 -5.02 27.21
CA TRP A 41 -0.69 -5.95 27.34
C TRP A 41 0.29 -5.50 28.42
N GLY A 42 0.65 -4.21 28.43
CA GLY A 42 1.53 -3.64 29.45
C GLY A 42 0.97 -3.82 30.87
N LEU A 43 -0.34 -3.64 31.06
CA LEU A 43 -1.00 -3.86 32.36
C LEU A 43 -0.96 -5.34 32.78
N VAL A 44 -1.24 -6.27 31.86
CA VAL A 44 -1.19 -7.71 32.15
C VAL A 44 0.24 -8.15 32.52
N THR A 45 1.26 -7.62 31.85
CA THR A 45 2.66 -7.95 32.17
C THR A 45 3.16 -7.27 33.44
N LEU A 46 2.56 -6.16 33.87
CA LEU A 46 2.98 -5.42 35.07
C LEU A 46 2.74 -6.21 36.36
N LEU A 47 1.61 -6.90 36.47
CA LEU A 47 1.21 -7.65 37.66
C LEU A 47 2.27 -8.66 38.15
N PRO A 48 2.76 -9.60 37.32
CA PRO A 48 3.78 -10.57 37.75
C PRO A 48 5.15 -9.90 38.01
N VAL A 49 5.49 -8.80 37.31
CA VAL A 49 6.74 -8.05 37.56
C VAL A 49 6.73 -7.42 38.95
N VAL A 50 5.61 -6.79 39.32
CA VAL A 50 5.44 -6.16 40.64
C VAL A 50 5.49 -7.21 41.74
N GLY A 51 4.82 -8.35 41.56
CA GLY A 51 4.86 -9.47 42.52
C GLY A 51 6.28 -9.98 42.79
N VAL A 52 7.04 -10.26 41.74
CA VAL A 52 8.45 -10.72 41.86
C VAL A 52 9.35 -9.65 42.49
N ALA A 53 9.10 -8.37 42.20
CA ALA A 53 9.87 -7.26 42.78
C ALA A 53 9.58 -7.04 44.27
N THR A 54 8.33 -7.26 44.72
CA THR A 54 7.96 -7.12 46.14
C THR A 54 8.41 -8.29 47.00
N ASP A 55 8.62 -9.47 46.42
CA ASP A 55 9.12 -10.66 47.12
C ASP A 55 10.64 -10.61 47.41
N GLY A 56 11.33 -9.55 47.00
CA GLY A 56 12.65 -9.15 47.52
C GLY A 56 13.84 -10.04 47.16
N HIS A 57 13.65 -11.13 46.41
CA HIS A 57 14.68 -12.17 46.27
C HIS A 57 15.23 -12.43 44.87
N ASP A 58 14.68 -11.85 43.81
CA ASP A 58 15.17 -12.17 42.45
C ASP A 58 15.14 -10.97 41.48
N VAL A 59 16.19 -10.14 41.58
CA VAL A 59 16.46 -9.04 40.63
C VAL A 59 16.62 -9.56 39.20
N GLY A 60 17.11 -10.80 39.03
CA GLY A 60 17.24 -11.45 37.73
C GLY A 60 15.88 -11.81 37.12
N GLY A 61 14.98 -12.37 37.93
CA GLY A 61 13.59 -12.63 37.55
C GLY A 61 12.84 -11.37 37.14
N ALA A 62 12.94 -10.30 37.92
CA ALA A 62 12.34 -9.00 37.59
C ALA A 62 12.91 -8.40 36.29
N PHE A 63 14.22 -8.54 36.04
CA PHE A 63 14.86 -8.08 34.81
C PHE A 63 14.37 -8.86 33.58
N ILE A 64 14.30 -10.20 33.66
CA ILE A 64 13.80 -11.04 32.56
C ILE A 64 12.33 -10.70 32.26
N LEU A 65 11.48 -10.56 33.29
CA LEU A 65 10.10 -10.15 33.13
C LEU A 65 9.97 -8.73 32.55
N SER A 66 10.88 -7.81 32.89
CA SER A 66 10.88 -6.46 32.32
C SER A 66 11.13 -6.44 30.80
N THR A 67 11.87 -7.43 30.27
CA THR A 67 12.07 -7.55 28.81
C THR A 67 10.77 -7.88 28.07
N MET A 68 9.74 -8.42 28.74
CA MET A 68 8.42 -8.60 28.12
C MET A 68 7.74 -7.26 27.76
N PHE A 69 8.17 -6.13 28.34
CA PHE A 69 7.67 -4.81 27.95
C PHE A 69 8.18 -4.32 26.59
N VAL A 70 9.21 -4.95 26.01
CA VAL A 70 9.70 -4.60 24.67
C VAL A 70 8.59 -4.72 23.63
N VAL A 71 7.74 -5.75 23.74
CA VAL A 71 6.62 -6.00 22.82
C VAL A 71 5.54 -4.90 22.89
N PRO A 72 4.92 -4.58 24.05
CA PRO A 72 3.93 -3.50 24.12
C PRO A 72 4.53 -2.13 23.77
N ILE A 73 5.79 -1.86 24.11
CA ILE A 73 6.46 -0.61 23.70
C ILE A 73 6.58 -0.55 22.16
N ALA A 74 7.01 -1.64 21.52
CA ALA A 74 7.12 -1.70 20.06
C ALA A 74 5.75 -1.53 19.37
N ILE A 75 4.71 -2.19 19.88
CA ILE A 75 3.33 -2.05 19.37
C ILE A 75 2.83 -0.61 19.55
N GLY A 76 3.08 0.00 20.71
CA GLY A 76 2.73 1.39 20.99
C GLY A 76 3.41 2.36 20.03
N ALA A 77 4.72 2.19 19.81
CA ALA A 77 5.50 2.99 18.86
C ALA A 77 4.97 2.84 17.42
N LEU A 78 4.61 1.63 17.00
CA LEU A 78 3.99 1.39 15.70
C LEU A 78 2.61 2.06 15.58
N GLY A 79 1.79 2.01 16.64
CA GLY A 79 0.50 2.69 16.70
C GLY A 79 0.64 4.22 16.54
N VAL A 80 1.57 4.85 17.28
CA VAL A 80 1.87 6.28 17.15
C VAL A 80 2.37 6.61 15.74
N ARG A 81 3.29 5.82 15.20
CA ARG A 81 3.83 6.02 13.85
C ARG A 81 2.72 5.92 12.79
N GLN A 82 1.78 4.99 12.96
CA GLN A 82 0.64 4.83 12.06
C GLN A 82 -0.30 6.03 12.13
N LEU A 83 -0.53 6.62 13.31
CA LEU A 83 -1.35 7.81 13.50
C LEU A 83 -0.73 9.08 12.91
N ARG A 84 0.61 9.19 12.89
CA ARG A 84 1.34 10.32 12.32
C ARG A 84 1.46 10.25 10.80
N ARG A 85 1.17 9.10 10.19
CA ARG A 85 1.35 8.90 8.75
C ARG A 85 0.22 9.59 7.97
N GLN A 86 0.60 10.43 7.02
CA GLN A 86 -0.32 10.97 6.04
C GLN A 86 -0.26 10.06 4.81
N PHE A 87 -1.36 9.41 4.48
CA PHE A 87 -1.50 8.67 3.24
C PHE A 87 -1.98 9.64 2.16
N HIS A 88 -1.26 9.68 1.04
CA HIS A 88 -1.67 10.41 -0.15
C HIS A 88 -1.58 9.51 -1.38
N LEU A 89 -2.62 9.50 -2.19
CA LEU A 89 -2.62 8.82 -3.48
C LEU A 89 -2.09 9.82 -4.53
N PRO A 90 -1.18 9.41 -5.44
CA PRO A 90 -0.76 10.30 -6.51
C PRO A 90 -1.96 10.71 -7.37
N GLU A 91 -1.90 11.90 -7.99
CA GLU A 91 -2.93 12.35 -8.94
C GLU A 91 -2.92 11.50 -10.21
N VAL A 92 -1.73 11.22 -10.73
CA VAL A 92 -1.55 10.41 -11.94
C VAL A 92 -1.54 8.93 -11.56
N ALA A 93 -2.24 8.10 -12.32
CA ALA A 93 -2.25 6.65 -12.14
C ALA A 93 -1.23 5.96 -13.05
N VAL A 94 -1.18 6.38 -14.32
CA VAL A 94 -0.23 5.89 -15.31
C VAL A 94 -0.05 6.95 -16.40
N THR A 95 1.15 7.05 -16.97
CA THR A 95 1.42 7.85 -18.16
C THR A 95 1.98 6.95 -19.25
N ILE A 96 1.30 6.89 -20.39
CA ILE A 96 1.72 6.14 -21.57
C ILE A 96 2.28 7.15 -22.56
N THR A 97 3.59 7.15 -22.70
CA THR A 97 4.32 7.96 -23.69
C THR A 97 4.57 7.13 -24.96
N PRO A 98 5.08 7.71 -26.06
CA PRO A 98 5.45 6.96 -27.25
C PRO A 98 6.44 5.80 -27.00
N VAL A 99 7.32 5.92 -26.00
CA VAL A 99 8.42 4.96 -25.76
C VAL A 99 8.31 4.20 -24.45
N ALA A 100 7.57 4.73 -23.47
CA ALA A 100 7.54 4.21 -22.11
C ALA A 100 6.17 4.34 -21.42
N VAL A 101 5.90 3.44 -20.48
CA VAL A 101 4.79 3.45 -19.54
C VAL A 101 5.35 3.80 -18.15
N LEU A 102 4.93 4.93 -17.61
CA LEU A 102 5.39 5.46 -16.34
C LEU A 102 4.34 5.21 -15.25
N PHE A 103 4.79 4.61 -14.15
CA PHE A 103 4.00 4.41 -12.95
C PHE A 103 4.56 5.25 -11.81
N PRO A 104 3.77 6.13 -11.19
CA PRO A 104 4.24 6.91 -10.06
C PRO A 104 4.45 6.04 -8.82
N ALA A 105 5.19 6.61 -7.86
CA ALA A 105 5.43 5.97 -6.58
C ALA A 105 4.16 6.04 -5.70
N ILE A 106 3.69 4.89 -5.23
CA ILE A 106 2.47 4.77 -4.42
C ILE A 106 2.83 4.44 -2.98
N GLU A 107 2.29 5.21 -2.04
CA GLU A 107 2.42 4.90 -0.62
C GLU A 107 1.54 3.71 -0.25
N ARG A 108 2.05 2.81 0.60
CA ARG A 108 1.25 1.70 1.12
C ARG A 108 0.61 2.10 2.46
N PRO A 109 -0.66 1.74 2.69
CA PRO A 109 -1.35 2.06 3.95
C PRO A 109 -0.77 1.33 5.17
N SER A 110 -0.03 0.23 4.97
CA SER A 110 0.60 -0.51 6.06
C SER A 110 1.91 0.14 6.52
N PRO A 111 2.15 0.32 7.84
CA PRO A 111 3.40 0.84 8.39
C PRO A 111 4.59 -0.10 8.15
N LEU A 112 4.32 -1.38 7.93
CA LEU A 112 5.32 -2.43 7.73
C LEU A 112 5.64 -2.66 6.24
N ALA A 113 4.80 -2.17 5.34
CA ALA A 113 5.00 -2.36 3.92
C ALA A 113 5.80 -1.19 3.32
N PRO A 114 6.86 -1.48 2.54
CA PRO A 114 7.63 -0.43 1.88
C PRO A 114 6.77 0.30 0.83
N ARG A 115 7.11 1.57 0.57
CA ARG A 115 6.53 2.38 -0.51
C ARG A 115 6.77 1.66 -1.84
N ILE A 116 5.76 1.64 -2.71
CA ILE A 116 5.93 1.16 -4.07
C ILE A 116 6.64 2.27 -4.85
N ARG A 117 7.81 1.95 -5.39
CA ARG A 117 8.64 2.94 -6.11
C ARG A 117 7.99 3.32 -7.44
N ALA A 118 8.38 4.48 -7.94
CA ALA A 118 8.09 4.84 -9.32
C ALA A 118 8.79 3.84 -10.23
N GLU A 119 8.12 3.42 -11.29
CA GLU A 119 8.67 2.48 -12.26
C GLU A 119 8.43 3.01 -13.67
N GLU A 120 9.43 2.83 -14.51
CA GLU A 120 9.37 3.15 -15.94
C GLU A 120 9.57 1.85 -16.71
N TRP A 121 8.58 1.51 -17.53
CA TRP A 121 8.58 0.30 -18.34
C TRP A 121 8.61 0.67 -19.82
N PRO A 122 9.40 -0.02 -20.67
CA PRO A 122 9.39 0.21 -22.10
C PRO A 122 8.03 -0.16 -22.68
N ARG A 123 7.50 0.66 -23.59
CA ARG A 123 6.18 0.44 -24.20
C ARG A 123 6.13 -0.85 -25.01
N GLU A 124 7.16 -1.12 -25.81
CA GLU A 124 7.22 -2.27 -26.73
C GLU A 124 7.16 -3.64 -26.02
N GLY A 125 7.55 -3.70 -24.75
CA GLY A 125 7.51 -4.93 -23.93
C GLY A 125 6.44 -4.92 -22.83
N THR A 126 5.50 -3.98 -22.87
CA THR A 126 4.44 -3.82 -21.87
C THR A 126 3.08 -4.07 -22.48
N SER A 127 2.36 -5.06 -21.95
CA SER A 127 0.97 -5.32 -22.28
C SER A 127 0.04 -4.91 -21.14
N ALA A 128 -1.24 -4.67 -21.46
CA ALA A 128 -2.27 -4.41 -20.47
C ALA A 128 -3.49 -5.31 -20.71
N GLU A 129 -4.09 -5.77 -19.63
CA GLU A 129 -5.31 -6.57 -19.62
C GLU A 129 -6.32 -5.97 -18.64
N ILE A 130 -7.61 -6.00 -19.01
CA ILE A 130 -8.68 -5.64 -18.08
C ILE A 130 -9.15 -6.91 -17.39
N LEU A 131 -8.91 -6.99 -16.10
CA LEU A 131 -9.51 -8.00 -15.22
C LEU A 131 -10.87 -7.47 -14.75
N PRO A 132 -11.98 -8.08 -15.19
CA PRO A 132 -13.31 -7.62 -14.81
C PRO A 132 -13.58 -7.88 -13.33
N ALA A 133 -14.46 -7.07 -12.75
CA ALA A 133 -15.00 -7.33 -11.42
C ALA A 133 -15.68 -8.71 -11.42
N SER A 134 -15.19 -9.62 -10.61
CA SER A 134 -15.65 -11.01 -10.55
C SER A 134 -15.41 -11.54 -9.14
N GLY A 135 -16.46 -12.06 -8.48
CA GLY A 135 -16.40 -12.74 -7.17
C GLY A 135 -15.52 -12.07 -6.10
N LEU A 136 -14.22 -12.36 -6.14
CA LEU A 136 -13.19 -11.82 -5.25
C LEU A 136 -12.76 -10.37 -5.57
N LEU A 137 -12.88 -9.96 -6.83
CA LEU A 137 -12.59 -8.61 -7.30
C LEU A 137 -13.87 -7.78 -7.30
N ARG A 138 -14.00 -6.89 -6.32
CA ARG A 138 -15.15 -5.96 -6.20
C ARG A 138 -15.18 -4.86 -7.26
N ALA A 139 -14.09 -4.67 -7.99
CA ALA A 139 -13.89 -3.58 -8.93
C ALA A 139 -13.03 -4.06 -10.10
N ALA A 140 -13.27 -3.54 -11.30
CA ALA A 140 -12.48 -3.86 -12.48
C ALA A 140 -11.05 -3.29 -12.32
N ARG A 141 -10.07 -3.98 -12.90
CA ARG A 141 -8.65 -3.60 -12.78
C ARG A 141 -7.95 -3.67 -14.13
N VAL A 142 -7.15 -2.66 -14.41
CA VAL A 142 -6.17 -2.71 -15.50
C VAL A 142 -4.88 -3.29 -14.94
N VAL A 143 -4.43 -4.41 -15.50
CA VAL A 143 -3.20 -5.08 -15.12
C VAL A 143 -2.20 -4.91 -16.24
N PHE A 144 -1.17 -4.13 -15.95
CA PHE A 144 -0.01 -3.96 -16.81
C PHE A 144 0.98 -5.07 -16.50
N THR A 145 1.43 -5.76 -17.54
CA THR A 145 2.44 -6.81 -17.44
C THR A 145 3.61 -6.51 -18.34
N ARG A 146 4.82 -6.60 -17.77
CA ARG A 146 6.08 -6.52 -18.49
C ARG A 146 6.84 -7.82 -18.30
N GLN A 147 7.33 -8.38 -19.38
CA GLN A 147 8.22 -9.53 -19.34
C GLN A 147 9.65 -9.01 -19.19
N ASP A 148 10.22 -9.10 -17.99
CA ASP A 148 11.67 -8.97 -17.80
C ASP A 148 12.33 -10.35 -18.00
N ASP A 149 13.59 -10.36 -18.43
CA ASP A 149 14.42 -11.52 -18.85
C ASP A 149 14.30 -12.81 -18.01
N ARG A 150 13.78 -12.74 -16.78
CA ARG A 150 13.54 -13.91 -15.92
C ARG A 150 12.24 -13.91 -15.11
N LYS A 151 11.50 -12.80 -15.01
CA LYS A 151 10.27 -12.72 -14.19
C LYS A 151 9.26 -11.73 -14.77
N PRO A 152 7.98 -12.12 -14.91
CA PRO A 152 6.94 -11.16 -15.27
C PRO A 152 6.73 -10.17 -14.12
N ARG A 153 6.89 -8.87 -14.41
CA ARG A 153 6.48 -7.79 -13.52
C ARG A 153 5.03 -7.45 -13.79
N ARG A 154 4.27 -7.18 -12.73
CA ARG A 154 2.85 -6.82 -12.82
C ARG A 154 2.56 -5.57 -12.01
N ARG A 155 1.81 -4.64 -12.61
CA ARG A 155 1.28 -3.43 -11.96
C ARG A 155 -0.22 -3.40 -12.17
N MET A 156 -0.96 -3.22 -11.09
CA MET A 156 -2.43 -3.18 -11.13
C MET A 156 -2.91 -1.77 -10.81
N VAL A 157 -3.89 -1.31 -11.56
CA VAL A 157 -4.59 -0.04 -11.35
C VAL A 157 -6.09 -0.33 -11.35
N ALA A 158 -6.83 0.24 -10.40
CA ALA A 158 -8.28 0.09 -10.37
C ALA A 158 -8.89 0.90 -11.52
N ALA A 159 -9.56 0.22 -12.45
CA ALA A 159 -10.15 0.83 -13.64
C ALA A 159 -11.21 1.87 -13.25
N ASP A 160 -12.04 1.53 -12.25
CA ASP A 160 -13.17 2.35 -11.83
C ASP A 160 -12.75 3.69 -11.18
N ASN A 161 -11.47 3.87 -10.86
CA ASN A 161 -10.95 5.10 -10.25
C ASN A 161 -10.25 6.02 -11.24
N LEU A 162 -10.24 5.69 -12.54
CA LEU A 162 -9.59 6.48 -13.57
C LEU A 162 -10.53 7.53 -14.15
N ASP A 163 -9.96 8.64 -14.59
CA ASP A 163 -10.64 9.70 -15.35
C ASP A 163 -10.88 9.32 -16.82
N VAL A 164 -10.12 8.34 -17.32
CA VAL A 164 -10.23 7.77 -18.66
C VAL A 164 -10.72 6.32 -18.62
N ASP A 165 -11.43 5.90 -19.67
CA ASP A 165 -11.86 4.51 -19.82
C ASP A 165 -10.63 3.58 -19.92
N ALA A 166 -10.69 2.45 -19.22
CA ALA A 166 -9.67 1.41 -19.27
C ALA A 166 -9.42 0.89 -20.69
N GLN A 167 -10.43 0.86 -21.56
CA GLN A 167 -10.27 0.47 -22.97
C GLN A 167 -9.34 1.41 -23.73
N VAL A 168 -9.40 2.72 -23.45
CA VAL A 168 -8.50 3.72 -24.07
C VAL A 168 -7.03 3.43 -23.71
N LEU A 169 -6.77 2.93 -22.50
CA LEU A 169 -5.42 2.53 -22.09
C LEU A 169 -4.94 1.27 -22.81
N LEU A 170 -5.83 0.30 -23.03
CA LEU A 170 -5.51 -0.90 -23.79
C LEU A 170 -5.24 -0.57 -25.26
N ASP A 171 -6.06 0.26 -25.87
CA ASP A 171 -5.92 0.68 -27.27
C ASP A 171 -4.63 1.48 -27.48
N ALA A 172 -4.28 2.34 -26.52
CA ALA A 172 -3.01 3.04 -26.53
C ALA A 172 -1.81 2.08 -26.55
N LEU A 173 -1.88 0.93 -25.86
CA LEU A 173 -0.79 -0.06 -25.87
C LEU A 173 -0.85 -1.04 -27.05
N ARG A 174 -2.04 -1.35 -27.58
CA ARG A 174 -2.23 -2.26 -28.71
C ARG A 174 -1.83 -1.65 -30.06
N GLY A 175 -1.92 -0.33 -30.21
CA GLY A 175 -1.52 0.38 -31.43
C GLY A 175 -0.05 0.18 -31.86
N THR A 176 0.77 -0.47 -31.03
CA THR A 176 2.18 -0.82 -31.27
C THR A 176 2.44 -2.30 -31.61
N HIS A 177 1.47 -3.22 -31.50
CA HIS A 177 1.68 -4.66 -31.77
C HIS A 177 1.09 -5.13 -33.12
N GLY A 178 0.62 -4.19 -33.95
CA GLY A 178 -0.02 -4.44 -35.24
C GLY A 178 0.76 -3.91 -36.44
N SER A 179 2.10 -3.95 -36.41
CA SER A 179 2.96 -3.64 -37.57
C SER A 179 3.82 -4.84 -37.93
#